data_AF-A0A2B4SDJ2-F1
#
_entry.id   AF-A0A2B4SDJ2-F1
#
_cell.length_a   1.000
_cell.length_b   1.000
_cell.length_c   1.000
_cell.angle_alpha   90.00
_cell.angle_beta   90.00
_cell.angle_gamma   90.00
#
_symmetry.space_group_name_H-M   'P 1'
#
loop_
_entity.id
_entity.type
_entity.pdbx_description
1 polymer ?
#
loop_
_entity_poly.entity_id
_entity_poly.type
_entity_poly.pdbx_seq_one_letter_code
_entity_poly.pdbx_strand_id
1 'polypeptide(L)'
;MPDDVGVATKQVCLGCGYDYIVDAYSLVQPGQQSQSELRKQLWLYLTKDGGFSRKAYLQEEQSQLGMTRVHIDRFCLKEKEAQMIIAELKTGDFGAVKQIERTKIDQFTLPEKLTFTLPFGNVTSLKVGVKLTNERNDLLLETELLEVKIPSQTHLNETRQPVEHGHTPE
;
A
#
# COMPACT_ATOMS: atom_id res chain seq x y z
N MET A 1 11.15 -21.48 15.18
CA MET A 1 10.97 -20.11 15.70
C MET A 1 12.11 -19.27 15.16
N PRO A 2 11.84 -18.13 14.53
CA PRO A 2 12.78 -17.03 14.56
C PRO A 2 12.12 -15.81 15.18
N ASP A 3 12.73 -15.36 16.28
CA ASP A 3 12.59 -14.02 16.83
C ASP A 3 13.12 -13.01 15.82
N ASP A 4 12.26 -12.10 15.35
CA ASP A 4 12.64 -10.95 14.54
C ASP A 4 12.58 -9.71 15.43
N VAL A 5 13.75 -9.24 15.85
CA VAL A 5 13.94 -8.03 16.65
C VAL A 5 13.80 -6.83 15.71
N GLY A 6 12.59 -6.29 15.61
CA GLY A 6 12.28 -5.07 14.88
C GLY A 6 12.79 -3.82 15.60
N VAL A 7 13.71 -3.12 14.94
CA VAL A 7 14.27 -1.81 15.29
C VAL A 7 13.14 -0.78 15.50
N ALA A 8 13.30 0.07 16.52
CA ALA A 8 12.25 0.93 17.05
C ALA A 8 11.78 2.01 16.05
N THR A 9 10.60 1.80 15.46
CA THR A 9 9.80 2.86 14.85
C THR A 9 9.47 3.92 15.90
N LYS A 10 9.57 5.21 15.57
CA LYS A 10 9.20 6.30 16.49
C LYS A 10 7.66 6.39 16.60
N GLN A 11 7.06 5.44 17.30
CA GLN A 11 5.63 5.39 17.56
C GLN A 11 5.27 6.33 18.71
N VAL A 12 4.48 7.37 18.43
CA VAL A 12 3.94 8.26 19.47
C VAL A 12 2.55 7.77 19.89
N CYS A 13 2.45 6.51 20.36
CA CYS A 13 1.23 6.01 20.99
C CYS A 13 1.39 5.99 22.52
N LEU A 14 1.58 7.16 23.13
CA LEU A 14 1.41 7.33 24.57
C LEU A 14 -0.10 7.39 24.88
N GLY A 15 -0.71 6.25 25.22
CA GLY A 15 -1.96 6.19 25.99
C GLY A 15 -3.28 5.82 25.28
N CYS A 16 -3.29 5.32 24.04
CA CYS A 16 -4.52 4.81 23.41
C CYS A 16 -4.24 3.47 22.69
N GLY A 17 -5.26 2.60 22.63
CA GLY A 17 -5.20 1.39 21.81
C GLY A 17 -4.90 1.74 20.34
N TYR A 18 -4.20 0.86 19.63
CA TYR A 18 -3.91 1.05 18.22
C TYR A 18 -5.23 1.04 17.44
N ASP A 19 -5.65 2.18 16.91
CA ASP A 19 -6.96 2.31 16.24
C ASP A 19 -6.90 2.01 14.74
N TYR A 20 -5.71 2.06 14.12
CA TYR A 20 -5.55 1.87 12.68
C TYR A 20 -4.31 1.06 12.32
N ILE A 21 -4.41 0.35 11.19
CA ILE A 21 -3.36 -0.45 10.56
C ILE A 21 -3.13 0.09 9.16
N VAL A 22 -1.86 0.19 8.76
CA VAL A 22 -1.44 0.43 7.39
C VAL A 22 -0.71 -0.79 6.83
N ASP A 23 -1.15 -1.27 5.67
CA ASP A 23 -0.45 -2.31 4.90
C ASP A 23 0.06 -1.71 3.58
N ALA A 24 1.36 -1.78 3.34
CA ALA A 24 2.00 -1.32 2.12
C ALA A 24 2.28 -2.51 1.19
N TYR A 25 1.86 -2.38 -0.07
CA TYR A 25 2.07 -3.36 -1.13
C TYR A 25 2.68 -2.69 -2.35
N SER A 26 3.55 -3.42 -3.03
CA SER A 26 4.13 -3.00 -4.31
C SER A 26 3.53 -3.82 -5.44
N LEU A 27 3.29 -3.14 -6.56
CA LEU A 27 2.70 -3.72 -7.76
C LEU A 27 3.38 -3.14 -9.00
N VAL A 28 3.61 -4.00 -10.00
CA VAL A 28 4.13 -3.61 -11.31
C VAL A 28 3.09 -4.00 -12.36
N GLN A 29 2.60 -3.02 -13.11
CA GLN A 29 1.61 -3.20 -14.16
C GLN A 29 2.16 -2.77 -15.53
N PRO A 30 1.65 -3.31 -16.64
CA PRO A 30 1.92 -2.76 -17.96
C PRO A 30 1.44 -1.31 -18.07
N GLY A 31 2.22 -0.46 -18.73
CA GLY A 31 1.91 0.92 -19.04
C GLY A 31 0.83 1.02 -20.13
N GLN A 32 0.07 2.11 -20.12
CA GLN A 32 -1.05 2.31 -21.06
C GLN A 32 -0.60 2.70 -22.48
N GLN A 33 0.59 3.25 -22.66
CA GLN A 33 1.05 3.79 -23.95
C GLN A 33 2.01 2.86 -24.73
N SER A 34 2.73 1.97 -24.06
CA SER A 34 3.49 0.90 -24.72
C SER A 34 3.63 -0.31 -23.81
N GLN A 35 3.58 -1.52 -24.39
CA GLN A 35 3.84 -2.77 -23.64
C GLN A 35 5.24 -2.82 -23.01
N SER A 36 6.14 -1.92 -23.42
CA SER A 36 7.52 -1.83 -22.96
C SER A 36 7.68 -1.01 -21.68
N GLU A 37 6.73 -0.12 -21.36
CA GLU A 37 6.80 0.70 -20.15
C GLU A 37 6.09 0.01 -19.00
N LEU A 38 6.81 -0.37 -17.95
CA LEU A 38 6.20 -0.91 -16.73
C LEU A 38 5.86 0.21 -15.75
N ARG A 39 4.58 0.35 -15.41
CA ARG A 39 4.11 1.25 -14.36
C ARG A 39 4.33 0.62 -12.99
N LYS A 40 5.16 1.25 -12.18
CA LYS A 40 5.46 0.85 -10.81
C LYS A 40 4.53 1.59 -9.85
N GLN A 41 3.89 0.86 -8.94
CA GLN A 41 2.95 1.42 -7.99
C GLN A 41 3.23 0.94 -6.56
N LEU A 42 3.02 1.85 -5.60
CA LEU A 42 2.92 1.52 -4.19
C LEU A 42 1.49 1.77 -3.74
N TRP A 43 0.88 0.77 -3.13
CA TRP A 43 -0.47 0.81 -2.60
C TRP A 43 -0.39 0.80 -1.08
N LEU A 44 -1.02 1.77 -0.44
CA LEU A 44 -1.20 1.81 1.01
C LEU A 44 -2.66 1.49 1.31
N TYR A 45 -2.89 0.46 2.10
CA TYR A 45 -4.21 0.10 2.61
C TYR A 45 -4.32 0.55 4.07
N LEU A 46 -5.30 1.40 4.37
CA LEU A 46 -5.59 1.88 5.72
C LEU A 46 -6.84 1.19 6.22
N THR A 47 -6.77 0.60 7.42
CA THR A 47 -7.88 -0.13 8.03
C THR A 47 -8.01 0.24 9.48
N LYS A 48 -9.24 0.33 10.00
CA LYS A 48 -9.47 0.41 11.45
C LYS A 48 -9.16 -0.91 12.13
N ASP A 49 -8.42 -0.90 13.24
CA ASP A 49 -8.12 -2.11 14.01
C ASP A 49 -9.43 -2.67 14.59
N GLY A 50 -9.73 -3.95 14.30
CA GLY A 50 -11.04 -4.57 14.55
C GLY A 50 -11.94 -4.73 13.32
N GLY A 51 -11.53 -4.25 12.14
CA GLY A 51 -12.19 -4.58 10.88
C GLY A 51 -12.15 -6.08 10.59
N PHE A 52 -13.29 -6.77 10.73
CA PHE A 52 -13.43 -8.15 10.30
C PHE A 52 -13.13 -8.24 8.79
N SER A 53 -12.32 -9.23 8.40
CA SER A 53 -11.96 -9.53 7.00
C SER A 53 -10.77 -8.79 6.37
N ARG A 54 -10.06 -7.87 7.06
CA ARG A 54 -8.83 -7.23 6.52
C ARG A 54 -7.85 -8.23 5.93
N LYS A 55 -7.48 -9.27 6.71
CA LYS A 55 -6.49 -10.27 6.29
C LYS A 55 -6.94 -11.06 5.08
N ALA A 56 -8.21 -11.48 5.05
CA ALA A 56 -8.78 -12.24 3.95
C ALA A 56 -8.83 -11.40 2.66
N TYR A 57 -9.33 -10.17 2.76
CA TYR A 57 -9.38 -9.23 1.64
C TYR A 57 -7.99 -8.95 1.06
N LEU A 58 -7.01 -8.60 1.91
CA LEU A 58 -5.66 -8.31 1.44
C LEU A 58 -4.95 -9.55 0.87
N GLN A 59 -5.23 -10.74 1.40
CA GLN A 59 -4.68 -11.98 0.84
C GLN A 59 -5.27 -12.30 -0.53
N GLU A 60 -6.57 -12.07 -0.73
CA GLU A 60 -7.23 -12.22 -2.02
C GLU A 60 -6.69 -11.20 -3.04
N GLU A 61 -6.68 -9.90 -2.71
CA GLU A 61 -6.11 -8.85 -3.57
C GLU A 61 -4.64 -9.16 -3.91
N GLN A 62 -3.84 -9.57 -2.92
CA GLN A 62 -2.44 -9.92 -3.14
C GLN A 62 -2.29 -11.06 -4.15
N SER A 63 -3.12 -12.10 -4.03
CA SER A 63 -3.11 -13.26 -4.92
C SER A 63 -3.57 -12.90 -6.33
N GLN A 64 -4.67 -12.15 -6.46
CA GLN A 64 -5.26 -11.78 -7.74
C GLN A 64 -4.36 -10.85 -8.56
N LEU A 65 -3.70 -9.90 -7.88
CA LEU A 65 -2.91 -8.86 -8.54
C LEU A 65 -1.41 -9.17 -8.55
N GLY A 66 -0.96 -10.24 -7.87
CA GLY A 66 0.46 -10.56 -7.75
C GLY A 66 1.25 -9.52 -6.96
N MET A 67 0.63 -8.88 -5.96
CA MET A 67 1.29 -7.85 -5.17
C MET A 67 2.34 -8.44 -4.22
N THR A 68 3.39 -7.67 -3.96
CA THR A 68 4.39 -8.00 -2.94
C THR A 68 4.20 -7.12 -1.73
N ARG A 69 3.95 -7.72 -0.56
CA ARG A 69 3.86 -6.99 0.71
C ARG A 69 5.22 -6.36 1.02
N VAL A 70 5.23 -5.06 1.31
CA VAL A 70 6.42 -4.26 1.62
C VAL A 70 6.54 -4.04 3.12
N HIS A 71 5.48 -3.56 3.77
CA HIS A 71 5.49 -3.17 5.18
C HIS A 71 4.10 -3.30 5.79
N ILE A 72 4.05 -3.48 7.10
CA ILE A 72 2.83 -3.37 7.88
C ILE A 72 3.15 -2.58 9.16
N ASP A 73 2.34 -1.57 9.47
CA ASP A 73 2.50 -0.79 10.69
C ASP A 73 1.15 -0.43 11.31
N ARG A 74 1.20 0.11 12.52
CA ARG A 74 0.04 0.58 13.26
C ARG A 74 0.23 2.02 13.67
N PHE A 75 -0.86 2.78 13.70
CA PHE A 75 -0.83 4.17 14.13
C PHE A 75 -2.10 4.55 14.90
N CYS A 76 -1.99 5.60 15.69
CA CYS A 76 -3.07 6.12 16.51
C CYS A 76 -3.49 7.51 16.00
N LEU A 77 -4.79 7.75 15.84
CA LEU A 77 -5.32 9.07 15.52
C LEU A 77 -6.06 9.63 16.75
N LYS A 78 -5.30 10.32 17.61
CA LYS A 78 -5.81 10.83 18.91
C LYS A 78 -6.90 11.88 18.76
N GLU A 79 -6.78 12.71 17.73
CA GLU A 79 -7.68 13.82 17.52
C GLU A 79 -9.02 13.31 16.97
N LYS A 80 -10.08 13.41 17.78
CA LYS A 80 -11.43 12.99 17.38
C LYS A 80 -12.00 13.87 16.27
N GLU A 81 -11.56 15.12 16.20
CA GLU A 81 -11.99 16.08 15.17
C GLU A 81 -11.27 15.90 13.84
N ALA A 82 -10.16 15.16 13.81
CA ALA A 82 -9.38 14.96 12.59
C ALA A 82 -10.26 14.30 11.53
N GLN A 83 -10.43 14.99 10.40
CA GLN A 83 -11.28 14.53 9.30
C GLN A 83 -10.46 13.83 8.22
N MET A 84 -9.17 14.16 8.10
CA MET A 84 -8.33 13.70 7.00
C MET A 84 -7.10 12.98 7.53
N ILE A 85 -6.71 11.92 6.83
CA ILE A 85 -5.37 11.35 6.90
C ILE A 85 -4.66 11.69 5.59
N ILE A 86 -3.51 12.33 5.71
CA ILE A 86 -2.66 12.76 4.60
C ILE A 86 -1.46 11.81 4.57
N ALA A 87 -1.28 11.13 3.44
CA ALA A 87 -0.14 10.27 3.17
C ALA A 87 0.84 10.98 2.23
N GLU A 88 2.03 11.28 2.75
CA GLU A 88 3.17 11.78 2.01
C GLU A 88 4.13 10.61 1.69
N LEU A 89 4.47 10.46 0.42
CA LEU A 89 5.48 9.53 -0.07
C LEU A 89 6.69 10.33 -0.54
N LYS A 90 7.89 9.96 -0.08
CA LYS A 90 9.16 10.56 -0.51
C LYS A 90 10.16 9.52 -0.99
N THR A 91 10.81 9.78 -2.11
CA THR A 91 11.91 8.96 -2.64
C THR A 91 12.86 9.82 -3.47
N GLY A 92 14.08 10.04 -2.97
CA GLY A 92 14.99 11.03 -3.55
C GLY A 92 14.32 12.41 -3.66
N ASP A 93 14.34 13.00 -4.85
CA ASP A 93 13.69 14.28 -5.15
C ASP A 93 12.20 14.14 -5.49
N PHE A 94 11.67 12.91 -5.59
CA PHE A 94 10.26 12.68 -5.85
C PHE A 94 9.45 12.73 -4.55
N GLY A 95 8.37 13.50 -4.59
CA GLY A 95 7.35 13.55 -3.54
C GLY A 95 5.96 13.35 -4.14
N ALA A 96 5.10 12.61 -3.46
CA ALA A 96 3.69 12.49 -3.80
C ALA A 96 2.82 12.56 -2.55
N VAL A 97 1.67 13.21 -2.65
CA VAL A 97 0.73 13.38 -1.55
C VAL A 97 -0.63 12.83 -1.95
N LYS A 98 -1.23 12.03 -1.06
CA LYS A 98 -2.61 11.57 -1.17
C LYS A 98 -3.32 11.85 0.13
N GLN A 99 -4.64 12.03 0.05
CA GLN A 99 -5.48 12.31 1.19
C GLN A 99 -6.64 11.34 1.20
N ILE A 100 -7.08 10.96 2.40
CA ILE A 100 -8.25 10.14 2.60
C ILE A 100 -9.06 10.67 3.78
N GLU A 101 -10.38 10.67 3.63
CA GLU A 101 -11.29 11.00 4.71
C GLU A 101 -11.28 9.88 5.75
N ARG A 102 -11.07 10.24 7.01
CA ARG A 102 -11.11 9.31 8.15
C ARG A 102 -12.42 8.53 8.19
N THR A 103 -13.54 9.16 7.85
CA THR A 103 -14.86 8.53 7.84
C THR A 103 -14.93 7.31 6.92
N LYS A 104 -14.19 7.31 5.79
CA LYS A 104 -14.08 6.14 4.91
C LYS A 104 -13.37 4.97 5.59
N ILE A 105 -12.38 5.24 6.42
CA ILE A 105 -11.70 4.17 7.16
C ILE A 105 -12.55 3.72 8.36
N ASP A 106 -13.28 4.64 8.99
CA ASP A 106 -14.07 4.36 10.18
C ASP A 106 -15.39 3.63 9.91
N GLN A 107 -16.03 3.90 8.77
CA GLN A 107 -17.36 3.36 8.44
C GLN A 107 -17.29 2.05 7.65
N PHE A 108 -16.20 1.80 6.93
CA PHE A 108 -16.08 0.64 6.06
C PHE A 108 -15.36 -0.51 6.78
N THR A 109 -15.83 -1.72 6.50
CA THR A 109 -15.22 -2.96 7.02
C THR A 109 -14.02 -3.39 6.18
N LEU A 110 -13.91 -2.89 4.94
CA LEU A 110 -12.81 -3.19 4.04
C LEU A 110 -11.69 -2.14 4.14
N PRO A 111 -10.44 -2.52 3.86
CA PRO A 111 -9.32 -1.59 3.81
C PRO A 111 -9.49 -0.53 2.72
N GLU A 112 -9.26 0.73 3.08
CA GLU A 112 -9.27 1.82 2.13
C GLU A 112 -7.91 1.98 1.45
N LYS A 113 -7.91 2.18 0.13
CA LYS A 113 -6.70 2.13 -0.69
C LYS A 113 -6.24 3.50 -1.18
N LEU A 114 -4.95 3.79 -0.99
CA LEU A 114 -4.23 4.88 -1.63
C LEU A 114 -3.20 4.33 -2.62
N THR A 115 -3.28 4.77 -3.88
CA THR A 115 -2.35 4.36 -4.94
C THR A 115 -1.39 5.47 -5.31
N PHE A 116 -0.09 5.18 -5.21
CA PHE A 116 1.00 6.03 -5.65
C PHE A 116 1.66 5.41 -6.88
N THR A 117 1.96 6.24 -7.88
CA THR A 117 2.80 5.83 -9.01
C THR A 117 4.23 6.25 -8.70
N LEU A 118 5.14 5.29 -8.71
CA LEU A 118 6.55 5.52 -8.42
C LEU A 118 7.27 6.02 -9.68
N PRO A 119 8.33 6.84 -9.55
CA PRO A 119 9.08 7.33 -10.69
C PRO A 119 9.69 6.19 -11.52
N PHE A 120 9.74 6.39 -12.83
CA PHE A 120 10.34 5.46 -13.78
C PHE A 120 11.88 5.50 -13.70
N GLY A 121 12.50 4.33 -13.78
CA GLY A 121 13.96 4.18 -13.81
C GLY A 121 14.38 2.71 -13.84
N ASN A 122 15.58 2.40 -14.33
CA ASN A 122 16.16 1.05 -14.40
C ASN A 122 16.66 0.57 -13.02
N VAL A 123 15.88 0.82 -11.98
CA VAL A 123 16.21 0.43 -10.60
C VAL A 123 15.43 -0.81 -10.21
N THR A 124 16.14 -1.77 -9.63
CA THR A 124 15.64 -3.05 -9.10
C THR A 124 15.08 -2.91 -7.69
N SER A 125 15.43 -1.86 -6.97
CA SER A 125 14.76 -1.46 -5.73
C SER A 125 14.69 0.06 -5.60
N LEU A 126 13.68 0.54 -4.86
CA LEU A 126 13.48 1.94 -4.55
C LEU A 126 13.31 2.11 -3.05
N LYS A 127 14.03 3.05 -2.46
CA LYS A 127 13.86 3.43 -1.05
C LYS A 127 12.76 4.47 -0.94
N VAL A 128 11.71 4.16 -0.18
CA VAL A 128 10.51 4.99 -0.06
C VAL A 128 10.24 5.32 1.40
N GLY A 129 10.22 6.60 1.76
CA GLY A 129 9.71 7.06 3.05
C GLY A 129 8.21 7.30 2.96
N VAL A 130 7.45 6.80 3.95
CA VAL A 130 6.03 7.07 4.08
C VAL A 130 5.79 7.84 5.38
N LYS A 131 5.09 8.96 5.27
CA LYS A 131 4.69 9.78 6.41
C LYS A 131 3.19 10.01 6.37
N LEU A 132 2.52 9.74 7.48
CA LEU A 132 1.10 10.00 7.68
C LEU A 132 0.92 11.16 8.65
N THR A 133 0.12 12.14 8.27
CA THR A 133 -0.28 13.27 9.13
C THR A 133 -1.79 13.47 9.12
N ASN A 134 -2.33 14.23 10.07
CA ASN A 134 -3.66 14.81 9.95
C ASN A 134 -3.61 16.13 9.15
N GLU A 135 -4.76 16.79 8.98
CA GLU A 135 -4.87 18.12 8.36
C GLU A 135 -4.15 19.25 9.10
N ARG A 136 -3.82 19.06 10.38
CA ARG A 136 -3.05 20.00 11.20
C ARG A 136 -1.53 19.78 11.11
N ASN A 137 -1.10 18.83 10.28
CA ASN A 137 0.29 18.36 10.14
C ASN A 137 0.85 17.65 11.38
N ASP A 138 0.00 17.21 12.30
CA ASP A 138 0.41 16.35 13.41
C ASP A 138 0.84 14.99 12.86
N LEU A 139 1.99 14.52 13.32
CA LEU A 139 2.56 13.26 12.88
C LEU A 139 1.77 12.08 13.47
N LEU A 140 1.25 11.23 12.59
CA LEU A 140 0.55 9.99 12.96
C LEU A 140 1.48 8.78 12.85
N LEU A 141 2.24 8.71 11.77
CA LEU A 141 3.20 7.66 11.48
C LEU A 141 4.32 8.19 10.59
N GLU A 142 5.54 7.76 10.83
CA GLU A 142 6.65 7.92 9.90
C GLU A 142 7.39 6.58 9.84
N THR A 143 7.49 6.02 8.64
CA THR A 143 8.24 4.78 8.43
C THR A 143 9.71 5.10 8.18
N GLU A 144 10.58 4.13 8.47
CA GLU A 144 11.90 4.12 7.86
C GLU A 144 11.77 4.04 6.32
N LEU A 145 12.89 4.27 5.61
CA LEU A 145 12.93 4.12 4.16
C LEU A 145 12.69 2.66 3.77
N LEU A 146 11.47 2.37 3.34
CA LEU A 146 11.02 1.06 2.89
C LEU A 146 11.74 0.69 1.60
N GLU A 147 12.40 -0.48 1.57
CA GLU A 147 12.95 -1.02 0.34
C GLU A 147 11.85 -1.70 -0.48
N VAL A 148 11.38 -1.00 -1.50
CA VAL A 148 10.43 -1.54 -2.47
C VAL A 148 11.20 -2.30 -3.54
N LYS A 149 11.20 -3.64 -3.45
CA LYS A 149 11.74 -4.49 -4.51
C LYS A 149 10.86 -4.37 -5.75
N ILE A 150 11.49 -4.02 -6.86
CA ILE A 150 10.84 -3.88 -8.14
C ILE A 150 11.25 -5.09 -8.97
N PRO A 151 10.31 -5.99 -9.31
CA PRO A 151 10.63 -7.07 -10.23
C PRO A 151 11.11 -6.49 -11.56
N SER A 152 12.37 -6.74 -11.88
CA SER A 152 12.98 -6.43 -13.17
C SER A 152 12.45 -7.41 -14.20
N GLN A 153 11.36 -7.03 -14.85
CA GLN A 153 10.93 -7.43 -16.20
C GLN A 153 11.58 -8.72 -16.76
N THR A 154 11.13 -9.87 -16.27
CA THR A 154 11.12 -11.12 -17.03
C THR A 154 9.97 -11.96 -16.46
N HIS A 155 8.95 -12.21 -17.28
CA HIS A 155 7.73 -12.96 -16.94
C HIS A 155 6.68 -12.25 -16.08
N LEU A 156 6.14 -11.12 -16.58
CA LEU A 156 4.67 -10.99 -16.51
C LEU A 156 4.14 -12.07 -17.47
N ASN A 157 3.98 -13.28 -16.95
CA ASN A 157 3.47 -14.41 -17.70
C ASN A 157 2.21 -13.95 -18.43
N GLU A 158 2.20 -14.22 -19.73
CA GLU A 158 1.06 -14.12 -20.61
C GLU A 158 -0.20 -14.49 -19.85
N THR A 159 -1.06 -13.48 -19.68
CA THR A 159 -2.41 -13.65 -19.17
C THR A 159 -3.03 -14.82 -19.92
N ARG A 160 -3.54 -15.79 -19.16
CA ARG A 160 -4.28 -16.98 -19.60
C ARG A 160 -4.89 -16.81 -21.00
N GLN A 161 -4.58 -17.74 -21.90
CA GLN A 161 -5.21 -17.82 -23.21
C GLN A 161 -6.75 -17.66 -23.06
N PRO A 162 -7.41 -16.89 -23.94
CA PRO A 162 -8.86 -16.91 -23.98
C PRO A 162 -9.29 -18.34 -24.28
N VAL A 163 -10.06 -18.94 -23.38
CA VAL A 163 -10.76 -20.18 -23.69
C VAL A 163 -11.82 -19.82 -24.73
N GLU A 164 -11.54 -20.09 -26.01
CA GLU A 164 -12.59 -20.16 -27.01
C GLU A 164 -13.55 -21.28 -26.60
N HIS A 165 -14.73 -20.91 -26.13
CA HIS A 165 -15.85 -21.82 -26.12
C HIS A 165 -16.26 -22.08 -27.56
N GLY A 166 -15.64 -23.09 -28.18
CA GLY A 166 -16.09 -23.65 -29.44
C GLY A 166 -17.52 -24.12 -29.28
N HIS A 167 -18.47 -23.37 -29.83
CA HIS A 167 -19.82 -23.85 -30.08
C HIS A 167 -19.70 -24.93 -31.17
N THR A 168 -19.80 -26.19 -30.79
CA THR A 168 -20.20 -27.26 -31.72
C THR A 168 -21.70 -27.12 -31.98
N PRO A 169 -22.14 -26.80 -33.21
CA PRO A 169 -23.52 -27.03 -33.61
C PRO A 169 -23.68 -28.52 -33.95
N GLU A 170 -24.62 -29.18 -33.29
CA GLU A 170 -25.24 -30.42 -33.80
C GLU A 170 -26.10 -30.13 -35.04
#